data_AF-A0A7J3JEM0-F1
#
_entry.id   AF-A0A7J3JEM0-F1
#
_cell.length_a   1.000
_cell.length_b   1.000
_cell.length_c   1.000
_cell.angle_alpha   90.00
_cell.angle_beta   90.00
_cell.angle_gamma   90.00
#
_symmetry.space_group_name_H-M   'P 1'
#
loop_
_entity.id
_entity.type
_entity.pdbx_description
1 polymer ?
#
loop_
_entity_poly.entity_id
_entity_poly.type
_entity_poly.pdbx_seq_one_letter_code
_entity_poly.pdbx_strand_id
1 'polypeptide(L)'
;MKPKNYRRGYPVAVLVGVEVNHAAIWQIYSKVAKPQQTIPLSDRRDQKALYNFHETIINALRPTIKEGVRSIIIVAPPRTSYAQDLHTHIHGHHSWLMSGNNKATISLLAGSASAAPQVAALTQKASFKELIQKNAQQETENILEILEKYLNAPGNRVFFSMEEAENLILNTQVHSKIPEFLLLTDSYLAACRQKNRLHRLMQIAQNRKIKTRVINSESPAGVRLMQLGGIVCLANSA
;
A
#
# COMPACT_ATOMS: atom_id res chain seq x y z
N MET A 1 -10.27 -2.42 -34.81
CA MET A 1 -10.91 -2.22 -33.49
C MET A 1 -9.99 -1.38 -32.62
N LYS A 2 -10.42 -0.20 -32.16
CA LYS A 2 -9.64 0.59 -31.20
C LYS A 2 -9.63 -0.17 -29.86
N PRO A 3 -8.49 -0.33 -29.16
CA PRO A 3 -8.48 -0.97 -27.86
C PRO A 3 -9.33 -0.13 -26.90
N LYS A 4 -10.38 -0.75 -26.32
CA LYS A 4 -11.18 -0.11 -25.27
C LYS A 4 -10.22 0.33 -24.17
N ASN A 5 -10.17 1.64 -23.90
CA ASN A 5 -9.37 2.24 -22.83
C ASN A 5 -9.74 1.61 -21.48
N TYR A 6 -9.03 0.54 -21.11
CA TYR A 6 -9.29 -0.22 -19.90
C TYR A 6 -8.72 0.54 -18.71
N ARG A 7 -9.57 1.34 -18.04
CA ARG A 7 -9.18 2.11 -16.86
C ARG A 7 -8.94 1.13 -15.70
N ARG A 8 -7.66 0.89 -15.42
CA ARG A 8 -7.14 -0.01 -14.36
C ARG A 8 -7.76 0.28 -12.98
N GLY A 9 -8.18 1.52 -12.70
CA GLY A 9 -8.53 1.95 -11.35
C GLY A 9 -7.27 2.25 -10.52
N TYR A 10 -7.45 2.62 -9.25
CA TYR A 10 -6.34 2.80 -8.30
C TYR A 10 -6.01 1.47 -7.61
N PRO A 11 -4.75 1.24 -7.19
CA PRO A 11 -4.36 0.03 -6.48
C PRO A 11 -5.04 0.00 -5.10
N VAL A 12 -5.55 -1.17 -4.72
CA VAL A 12 -6.33 -1.35 -3.48
C VAL A 12 -5.65 -2.35 -2.56
N ALA A 13 -5.16 -3.46 -3.11
CA ALA A 13 -4.54 -4.52 -2.32
C ALA A 13 -3.55 -5.34 -3.15
N VAL A 14 -2.71 -6.09 -2.46
CA VAL A 14 -1.96 -7.21 -3.04
C VAL A 14 -2.57 -8.51 -2.54
N LEU A 15 -2.85 -9.43 -3.45
CA LEU A 15 -3.36 -10.75 -3.15
C LEU A 15 -2.25 -11.78 -3.38
N VAL A 16 -2.02 -12.63 -2.39
CA VAL A 16 -1.04 -13.72 -2.43
C VAL A 16 -1.78 -15.04 -2.30
N GLY A 17 -1.90 -15.78 -3.41
CA GLY A 17 -2.43 -17.13 -3.42
C GLY A 17 -1.33 -18.14 -3.11
N VAL A 18 -1.37 -18.79 -1.94
CA VAL A 18 -0.40 -19.79 -1.52
C VAL A 18 -0.98 -21.18 -1.75
N GLU A 19 -0.42 -21.90 -2.71
CA GLU A 19 -0.80 -23.27 -3.06
C GLU A 19 0.21 -24.29 -2.50
N VAL A 20 0.05 -25.56 -2.84
CA VAL A 20 0.91 -26.65 -2.36
C VAL A 20 2.37 -26.45 -2.78
N ASN A 21 2.60 -26.08 -4.04
CA ASN A 21 3.91 -26.05 -4.71
C ASN A 21 4.29 -24.69 -5.30
N HIS A 22 3.49 -23.64 -5.08
CA HIS A 22 3.80 -22.29 -5.55
C HIS A 22 3.00 -21.23 -4.80
N ALA A 23 3.39 -19.98 -4.97
CA ALA A 23 2.58 -18.81 -4.65
C ALA A 23 2.34 -17.97 -5.90
N ALA A 24 1.13 -17.45 -6.07
CA ALA A 24 0.76 -16.52 -7.12
C ALA A 24 0.45 -15.14 -6.53
N ILE A 25 1.16 -14.12 -6.98
CA ILE A 25 1.01 -12.73 -6.53
C ILE A 25 0.20 -11.95 -7.55
N TRP A 26 -0.83 -11.26 -7.07
CA TRP A 26 -1.75 -10.46 -7.87
C TRP A 26 -1.87 -9.06 -7.32
N GLN A 27 -1.86 -8.07 -8.21
CA GLN A 27 -2.19 -6.70 -7.86
C GLN A 27 -3.69 -6.48 -8.06
N ILE A 28 -4.38 -6.13 -6.98
CA ILE A 28 -5.81 -5.85 -6.97
C ILE A 28 -6.00 -4.34 -7.10
N TYR A 29 -6.60 -3.93 -8.21
CA TYR A 29 -7.07 -2.58 -8.44
C TYR A 29 -8.58 -2.52 -8.25
N SER A 30 -9.12 -1.33 -8.03
CA SER A 30 -10.55 -1.11 -7.79
C SER A 30 -11.47 -1.64 -8.89
N LYS A 31 -10.94 -1.92 -10.10
CA LYS A 31 -11.70 -2.45 -11.23
C LYS A 31 -11.17 -3.76 -11.80
N VAL A 32 -9.97 -4.19 -11.42
CA VAL A 32 -9.21 -5.24 -12.14
C VAL A 32 -8.23 -5.93 -11.21
N ALA A 33 -8.09 -7.26 -11.32
CA ALA A 33 -6.93 -7.98 -10.78
C ALA A 33 -5.92 -8.27 -11.90
N LYS A 34 -4.63 -8.00 -11.64
CA LYS A 34 -3.54 -8.31 -12.59
C LYS A 34 -2.53 -9.27 -11.99
N PRO A 35 -2.11 -10.31 -12.72
CA PRO A 35 -1.03 -11.18 -12.26
C PRO A 35 0.27 -10.36 -12.23
N GLN A 36 1.08 -10.59 -11.20
CA GLN A 36 2.40 -9.96 -11.06
C GLN A 36 3.50 -11.00 -11.21
N GLN A 37 3.45 -12.06 -10.42
CA GLN A 37 4.50 -13.07 -10.41
C GLN A 37 3.98 -14.39 -9.83
N THR A 38 4.52 -15.51 -10.31
CA THR A 38 4.37 -16.82 -9.68
C THR A 38 5.72 -17.27 -9.16
N ILE A 39 5.76 -17.72 -7.91
CA ILE A 39 6.96 -18.16 -7.19
C ILE A 39 6.81 -19.66 -6.92
N PRO A 40 7.67 -20.52 -7.47
CA PRO A 40 7.61 -21.95 -7.20
C PRO A 40 8.15 -22.28 -5.81
N LEU A 41 7.66 -23.38 -5.23
CA LEU A 41 8.18 -24.02 -4.02
C LEU A 41 8.68 -25.42 -4.41
N SER A 42 9.97 -25.67 -4.16
CA SER A 42 10.63 -26.93 -4.53
C SER A 42 10.14 -28.10 -3.68
N ASP A 43 10.28 -27.99 -2.36
CA ASP A 43 9.79 -28.97 -1.39
C ASP A 43 9.30 -28.21 -0.15
N ARG A 44 8.10 -28.57 0.32
CA ARG A 44 7.47 -27.97 1.49
C ARG A 44 7.91 -28.63 2.80
N ARG A 45 8.44 -29.86 2.73
CA ARG A 45 8.93 -30.60 3.91
C ARG A 45 10.29 -30.08 4.37
N ASP A 46 11.06 -29.52 3.44
CA ASP A 46 12.30 -28.83 3.77
C ASP A 46 12.00 -27.44 4.35
N GLN A 47 12.26 -27.29 5.65
CA GLN A 47 12.07 -26.03 6.36
C GLN A 47 12.90 -24.89 5.78
N LYS A 48 14.11 -25.17 5.26
CA LYS A 48 14.97 -24.15 4.65
C LYS A 48 14.38 -23.68 3.32
N ALA A 49 13.88 -24.60 2.50
CA ALA A 49 13.19 -24.28 1.27
C ALA A 49 11.91 -23.47 1.54
N LEU A 50 11.13 -23.85 2.56
CA LEU A 50 9.91 -23.15 2.95
C LEU A 50 10.21 -21.73 3.48
N TYR A 51 11.25 -21.58 4.29
CA TYR A 51 11.71 -20.27 4.77
C TYR A 51 12.10 -19.36 3.61
N ASN A 52 12.94 -19.85 2.69
CA ASN A 52 13.38 -19.10 1.52
C ASN A 52 12.20 -18.75 0.59
N PHE A 53 11.22 -19.64 0.48
CA PHE A 53 10.00 -19.41 -0.28
C PHE A 53 9.20 -18.24 0.32
N HIS A 54 8.99 -18.22 1.64
CA HIS A 54 8.34 -17.08 2.31
C HIS A 54 9.13 -15.78 2.12
N GLU A 55 10.45 -15.79 2.31
CA GLU A 55 11.29 -14.61 2.06
C GLU A 55 11.17 -14.10 0.62
N THR A 56 11.11 -15.01 -0.35
CA THR A 56 10.96 -14.66 -1.78
C THR A 56 9.62 -13.98 -2.03
N ILE A 57 8.53 -14.47 -1.43
CA ILE A 57 7.22 -13.81 -1.49
C ILE A 57 7.32 -12.39 -0.94
N ILE A 58 7.90 -12.21 0.24
CA ILE A 58 7.98 -10.89 0.88
C ILE A 58 8.85 -9.92 0.09
N ASN A 59 9.96 -10.39 -0.47
CA ASN A 59 10.81 -9.58 -1.34
C ASN A 59 10.05 -9.12 -2.59
N ALA A 60 9.16 -9.95 -3.15
CA ALA A 60 8.31 -9.58 -4.27
C ALA A 60 7.21 -8.56 -3.88
N LEU A 61 6.77 -8.52 -2.62
CA LEU A 61 5.80 -7.53 -2.12
C LEU A 61 6.42 -6.16 -1.84
N ARG A 62 7.72 -6.09 -1.51
CA ARG A 62 8.41 -4.84 -1.11
C ARG A 62 8.17 -3.66 -2.06
N PRO A 63 8.27 -3.80 -3.40
CA PRO A 63 8.03 -2.69 -4.32
C PRO A 63 6.61 -2.12 -4.18
N THR A 64 5.60 -2.99 -4.17
CA THR A 64 4.19 -2.59 -4.10
C THR A 64 3.85 -1.93 -2.75
N ILE A 65 4.49 -2.39 -1.68
CA ILE A 65 4.36 -1.80 -0.35
C ILE A 65 5.05 -0.43 -0.28
N LYS A 66 6.19 -0.25 -0.96
CA LYS A 66 6.85 1.07 -1.09
C LYS A 66 6.04 2.05 -1.93
N GLU A 67 5.34 1.57 -2.95
CA GLU A 67 4.39 2.35 -3.77
C GLU A 67 3.12 2.76 -3.00
N GLY A 68 2.94 2.24 -1.78
CA GLY A 68 1.91 2.72 -0.86
C GLY A 68 0.77 1.74 -0.60
N VAL A 69 0.73 0.57 -1.27
CA VAL A 69 -0.32 -0.43 -1.00
C VAL A 69 -0.08 -1.09 0.36
N ARG A 70 -1.04 -0.95 1.28
CA ARG A 70 -0.94 -1.48 2.64
C ARG A 70 -1.87 -2.65 2.92
N SER A 71 -2.81 -2.97 2.04
CA SER A 71 -3.64 -4.17 2.19
C SER A 71 -2.99 -5.38 1.54
N ILE A 72 -2.69 -6.41 2.33
CA ILE A 72 -2.17 -7.70 1.88
C ILE A 72 -3.22 -8.76 2.21
N ILE A 73 -3.71 -9.47 1.20
CA ILE A 73 -4.69 -10.55 1.36
C ILE A 73 -4.00 -11.86 1.01
N ILE A 74 -3.82 -12.72 2.01
CA ILE A 74 -3.25 -14.06 1.83
C ILE A 74 -4.40 -15.04 1.64
N VAL A 75 -4.37 -15.77 0.54
CA VAL A 75 -5.39 -16.74 0.15
C VAL A 75 -4.75 -18.11 0.08
N ALA A 76 -5.37 -19.12 0.70
CA ALA A 76 -4.92 -20.49 0.58
C ALA A 76 -6.11 -21.46 0.52
N PRO A 77 -5.94 -22.65 -0.10
CA PRO A 77 -6.99 -23.65 -0.16
C PRO A 77 -7.56 -23.97 1.23
N PRO A 78 -8.87 -24.23 1.33
CA PRO A 78 -9.48 -24.57 2.61
C PRO A 78 -8.82 -25.81 3.21
N ARG A 79 -8.80 -25.88 4.56
CA ARG A 79 -8.18 -26.98 5.32
C ARG A 79 -6.66 -27.12 5.12
N THR A 80 -5.97 -26.06 4.72
CA THR A 80 -4.51 -25.98 4.70
C THR A 80 -4.00 -24.95 5.70
N SER A 81 -2.80 -25.15 6.22
CA SER A 81 -2.12 -24.17 7.09
C SER A 81 -1.42 -23.06 6.30
N TYR A 82 -1.40 -23.13 4.96
CA TYR A 82 -0.46 -22.39 4.12
C TYR A 82 -0.53 -20.87 4.28
N ALA A 83 -1.74 -20.33 4.39
CA ALA A 83 -1.94 -18.90 4.65
C ALA A 83 -1.46 -18.51 6.06
N GLN A 84 -1.71 -19.38 7.05
CA GLN A 84 -1.31 -19.17 8.43
C GLN A 84 0.22 -19.27 8.60
N ASP A 85 0.86 -20.19 7.89
CA ASP A 85 2.31 -20.39 7.92
C ASP A 85 3.03 -19.14 7.40
N LEU A 86 2.58 -18.60 6.26
CA LEU A 86 3.10 -17.34 5.73
C LEU A 86 2.81 -16.16 6.66
N HIS A 87 1.60 -16.07 7.22
CA HIS A 87 1.25 -15.03 8.19
C HIS A 87 2.15 -15.05 9.41
N THR A 88 2.43 -16.25 9.95
CA THR A 88 3.30 -16.45 11.11
C THR A 88 4.73 -16.07 10.79
N HIS A 89 5.22 -16.43 9.59
CA HIS A 89 6.53 -16.01 9.10
C HIS A 89 6.65 -14.48 9.05
N ILE A 90 5.64 -13.79 8.50
CA ILE A 90 5.61 -12.33 8.43
C ILE A 90 5.65 -11.71 9.82
N HIS A 91 4.82 -12.22 10.74
CA HIS A 91 4.78 -11.72 12.10
C HIS A 91 6.10 -11.95 12.86
N GLY A 92 6.75 -13.09 12.62
CA GLY A 92 8.02 -13.45 13.28
C GLY A 92 9.25 -12.70 12.74
N HIS A 93 9.31 -12.45 11.43
CA HIS A 93 10.53 -11.96 10.77
C HIS A 93 10.42 -10.56 10.16
N HIS A 94 9.22 -10.01 10.01
CA HIS A 94 8.99 -8.75 9.30
C HIS A 94 8.19 -7.74 10.14
N SER A 95 8.72 -7.41 11.31
CA SER A 95 8.15 -6.40 12.23
C SER A 95 7.88 -5.04 11.58
N TRP A 96 8.63 -4.68 10.53
CA TRP A 96 8.45 -3.48 9.73
C TRP A 96 7.14 -3.44 8.92
N LEU A 97 6.49 -4.59 8.69
CA LEU A 97 5.14 -4.69 8.11
C LEU A 97 4.05 -4.62 9.17
N MET A 98 4.38 -4.93 10.42
CA MET A 98 3.42 -4.96 11.52
C MET A 98 3.34 -3.62 12.26
N SER A 99 4.38 -2.79 12.16
CA SER A 99 4.47 -1.54 12.91
C SER A 99 5.11 -0.40 12.12
N GLY A 100 4.86 0.82 12.60
CA GLY A 100 5.43 2.05 12.06
C GLY A 100 4.86 2.47 10.70
N ASN A 101 5.66 3.27 9.99
CA ASN A 101 5.22 3.99 8.79
C ASN A 101 4.98 3.09 7.56
N ASN A 102 5.31 1.81 7.67
CA ASN A 102 5.08 0.80 6.64
C ASN A 102 4.03 -0.25 7.01
N LYS A 103 3.36 -0.07 8.16
CA LYS A 103 2.32 -0.97 8.68
C LYS A 103 1.32 -1.33 7.57
N ALA A 104 1.21 -2.62 7.32
CA ALA A 104 0.31 -3.22 6.35
C ALA A 104 -0.76 -3.99 7.11
N THR A 105 -2.00 -3.93 6.61
CA THR A 105 -3.09 -4.76 7.10
C THR A 105 -3.06 -6.08 6.36
N ILE A 106 -2.85 -7.17 7.11
CA ILE A 106 -2.80 -8.53 6.57
C ILE A 106 -4.11 -9.23 6.88
N SER A 107 -4.75 -9.79 5.86
CA SER A 107 -5.99 -10.57 6.00
C SER A 107 -5.82 -11.96 5.42
N LEU A 108 -6.45 -12.95 6.05
CA LEU A 108 -6.44 -14.33 5.58
C LEU A 108 -7.82 -14.66 5.00
N LEU A 109 -7.85 -15.36 3.87
CA LEU A 109 -9.08 -15.82 3.23
C LEU A 109 -8.91 -17.23 2.66
N ALA A 110 -9.93 -18.06 2.80
CA ALA A 110 -9.94 -19.39 2.21
C ALA A 110 -10.32 -19.33 0.71
N GLY A 111 -9.51 -19.96 -0.14
CA GLY A 111 -9.75 -20.05 -1.57
C GLY A 111 -8.49 -20.41 -2.36
N SER A 112 -8.62 -20.57 -3.68
CA SER A 112 -7.47 -20.69 -4.57
C SER A 112 -7.34 -19.41 -5.38
N ALA A 113 -6.11 -18.96 -5.59
CA ALA A 113 -5.81 -17.75 -6.35
C ALA A 113 -4.60 -17.95 -7.27
N SER A 114 -4.43 -19.18 -7.77
CA SER A 114 -3.36 -19.52 -8.72
C SER A 114 -3.64 -18.99 -10.12
N ALA A 115 -4.91 -18.82 -10.51
CA ALA A 115 -5.31 -18.42 -11.86
C ALA A 115 -6.35 -17.27 -11.88
N ALA A 116 -6.39 -16.54 -12.99
CA ALA A 116 -7.27 -15.38 -13.17
C ALA A 116 -8.77 -15.67 -12.92
N PRO A 117 -9.36 -16.81 -13.37
CA PRO A 117 -10.76 -17.11 -13.08
C PRO A 117 -11.04 -17.28 -11.59
N GLN A 118 -10.09 -17.85 -10.85
CA GLN A 118 -10.24 -18.06 -9.41
C GLN A 118 -10.16 -16.73 -8.65
N VAL A 119 -9.24 -15.85 -9.04
CA VAL A 119 -9.15 -14.49 -8.50
C VAL A 119 -10.43 -13.71 -8.80
N ALA A 120 -10.95 -13.80 -10.03
CA ALA A 120 -12.21 -13.16 -10.39
C ALA A 120 -13.36 -13.64 -9.49
N ALA A 121 -13.49 -14.96 -9.29
CA ALA A 121 -14.49 -15.53 -8.39
C ALA A 121 -14.30 -15.06 -6.93
N LEU A 122 -13.07 -14.96 -6.43
CA LEU A 122 -12.78 -14.46 -5.09
C LEU A 122 -13.17 -13.00 -4.92
N THR A 123 -12.82 -12.14 -5.87
CA THR A 123 -13.13 -10.69 -5.81
C THR A 123 -14.63 -10.40 -5.82
N GLN A 124 -15.44 -11.35 -6.30
CA GLN A 124 -16.90 -11.24 -6.30
C GLN A 124 -17.56 -11.63 -4.96
N LYS A 125 -16.86 -12.39 -4.10
CA LYS A 125 -17.40 -12.82 -2.80
C LYS A 125 -17.63 -11.63 -1.87
N ALA A 126 -18.72 -11.66 -1.11
CA ALA A 126 -19.03 -10.65 -0.09
C ALA A 126 -17.90 -10.54 0.95
N SER A 127 -17.39 -11.68 1.42
CA SER A 127 -16.28 -11.73 2.38
C SER A 127 -15.01 -11.03 1.88
N PHE A 128 -14.72 -11.09 0.58
CA PHE A 128 -13.59 -10.37 0.01
C PHE A 128 -13.83 -8.85 0.02
N LYS A 129 -15.04 -8.41 -0.35
CA LYS A 129 -15.40 -6.98 -0.35
C LYS A 129 -15.38 -6.41 1.07
N GLU A 130 -15.89 -7.14 2.04
CA GLU A 130 -15.84 -6.78 3.45
C GLU A 130 -14.39 -6.65 3.95
N LEU A 131 -13.51 -7.60 3.59
CA LEU A 131 -12.09 -7.50 3.94
C LEU A 131 -11.43 -6.26 3.34
N ILE A 132 -11.70 -5.96 2.07
CA ILE A 132 -11.18 -4.74 1.42
C ILE A 132 -11.68 -3.49 2.15
N GLN A 133 -12.97 -3.43 2.50
CA GLN A 133 -13.55 -2.29 3.20
C GLN A 133 -12.95 -2.13 4.60
N LYS A 134 -12.83 -3.22 5.36
CA LYS A 134 -12.21 -3.23 6.69
C LYS A 134 -10.75 -2.81 6.62
N ASN A 135 -10.00 -3.30 5.63
CA ASN A 135 -8.60 -2.95 5.45
C ASN A 135 -8.44 -1.47 5.06
N ALA A 136 -9.32 -0.95 4.21
CA ALA A 136 -9.34 0.47 3.85
C ALA A 136 -9.68 1.36 5.06
N GLN A 137 -10.61 0.94 5.92
CA GLN A 137 -10.92 1.64 7.15
C GLN A 137 -9.71 1.67 8.09
N GLN A 138 -9.07 0.52 8.32
CA GLN A 138 -7.89 0.45 9.18
C GLN A 138 -6.69 1.23 8.60
N GLU A 139 -6.53 1.25 7.28
CA GLU A 139 -5.55 2.11 6.62
C GLU A 139 -5.85 3.59 6.83
N THR A 140 -7.12 3.98 6.77
CA THR A 140 -7.58 5.35 7.04
C THR A 140 -7.27 5.76 8.48
N GLU A 141 -7.57 4.88 9.45
CA GLU A 141 -7.28 5.10 10.87
C GLU A 141 -5.77 5.25 11.12
N ASN A 142 -4.95 4.38 10.55
CA ASN A 142 -3.48 4.48 10.66
C ASN A 142 -2.95 5.82 10.09
N ILE A 143 -3.56 6.34 9.01
CA ILE A 143 -3.17 7.63 8.42
C ILE A 143 -3.57 8.79 9.34
N LEU A 144 -4.75 8.73 9.95
CA LEU A 144 -5.18 9.72 10.93
C LEU A 144 -4.25 9.74 12.15
N GLU A 145 -3.89 8.57 12.69
CA GLU A 145 -2.94 8.45 13.79
C GLU A 145 -1.58 9.11 13.43
N ILE A 146 -1.08 8.88 12.22
CA ILE A 146 0.15 9.53 11.74
C ILE A 146 -0.04 11.05 11.66
N LEU A 147 -1.13 11.54 11.08
CA LEU A 147 -1.41 12.97 10.98
C LEU A 147 -1.48 13.63 12.36
N GLU A 148 -2.25 13.06 13.29
CA GLU A 148 -2.40 13.57 14.65
C GLU A 148 -1.08 13.58 15.41
N LYS A 149 -0.27 12.53 15.27
CA LYS A 149 1.06 12.47 15.88
C LYS A 149 1.96 13.62 15.42
N TYR A 150 1.93 13.98 14.13
CA TYR A 150 2.75 15.09 13.62
C TYR A 150 2.15 16.47 13.96
N LEU A 151 0.82 16.60 14.03
CA LEU A 151 0.16 17.83 14.44
C LEU A 151 0.39 18.14 15.93
N ASN A 152 0.39 17.12 16.78
CA ASN A 152 0.60 17.26 18.23
C ASN A 152 2.08 17.33 18.61
N ALA A 153 3.00 17.05 17.68
CA ALA A 153 4.43 17.12 17.96
C ALA A 153 4.91 18.57 18.00
N PRO A 154 5.73 18.96 19.00
CA PRO A 154 6.32 20.29 19.03
C PRO A 154 7.29 20.50 17.86
N GLY A 155 7.17 21.66 17.22
CA GLY A 155 7.95 22.04 16.04
C GLY A 155 7.12 21.97 14.76
N ASN A 156 7.23 23.01 13.94
CA ASN A 156 6.42 23.19 12.71
C ASN A 156 6.76 22.12 11.64
N ARG A 157 6.22 20.90 11.81
CA ARG A 157 6.57 19.68 11.07
C ARG A 157 5.55 19.31 9.99
N VAL A 158 4.47 20.07 9.90
CA VAL A 158 3.36 19.86 8.97
C VAL A 158 3.27 21.09 8.05
N PHE A 159 3.24 20.83 6.75
CA PHE A 159 3.18 21.84 5.70
C PHE A 159 1.93 21.59 4.87
N PHE A 160 1.09 22.61 4.72
CA PHE A 160 -0.29 22.48 4.25
C PHE A 160 -0.49 22.98 2.81
N SER A 161 0.55 23.58 2.23
CA SER A 161 0.50 24.08 0.86
C SER A 161 1.45 23.34 -0.07
N MET A 162 1.10 23.35 -1.35
CA MET A 162 1.97 22.82 -2.40
C MET A 162 3.31 23.56 -2.49
N GLU A 163 3.31 24.87 -2.24
CA GLU A 163 4.52 25.70 -2.28
C GLU A 163 5.46 25.36 -1.12
N GLU A 164 4.92 25.17 0.09
CA GLU A 164 5.69 24.72 1.24
C GLU A 164 6.27 23.31 1.02
N ALA A 165 5.45 22.38 0.52
CA ALA A 165 5.88 21.03 0.19
C ALA A 165 7.00 21.05 -0.88
N GLU A 166 6.86 21.86 -1.93
CA GLU A 166 7.89 22.03 -2.94
C GLU A 166 9.19 22.60 -2.37
N ASN A 167 9.11 23.69 -1.60
CA ASN A 167 10.27 24.32 -1.01
C ASN A 167 11.03 23.32 -0.12
N LEU A 168 10.32 22.52 0.66
CA LEU A 168 10.94 21.54 1.53
C LEU A 168 11.49 20.33 0.78
N ILE A 169 10.80 19.85 -0.26
CA ILE A 169 11.24 18.71 -1.08
C ILE A 169 12.40 19.09 -2.00
N LEU A 170 12.45 20.32 -2.53
CA LEU A 170 13.48 20.77 -3.46
C LEU A 170 14.74 21.26 -2.72
N ASN A 171 14.58 22.03 -1.63
CA ASN A 171 15.67 22.72 -0.93
C ASN A 171 16.12 22.01 0.36
N THR A 172 16.16 20.68 0.37
CA THR A 172 16.58 19.86 1.53
C THR A 172 17.95 20.19 2.12
N GLN A 173 18.81 20.95 1.41
CA GLN A 173 20.13 21.35 1.93
C GLN A 173 20.07 22.50 2.95
N VAL A 174 18.97 23.26 3.03
CA VAL A 174 18.86 24.48 3.87
C VAL A 174 18.02 24.23 5.14
N HIS A 175 17.29 23.13 5.22
CA HIS A 175 16.37 22.88 6.32
C HIS A 175 16.83 21.70 7.18
N SER A 176 16.83 21.91 8.50
CA SER A 176 16.97 20.86 9.53
C SER A 176 15.78 19.89 9.59
N LYS A 177 14.96 19.85 8.54
CA LYS A 177 13.72 19.07 8.45
C LYS A 177 13.75 18.19 7.22
N ILE A 178 13.64 16.88 7.44
CA ILE A 178 13.69 15.87 6.39
C ILE A 178 12.25 15.51 6.02
N PRO A 179 11.80 15.73 4.77
CA PRO A 179 10.47 15.30 4.35
C PRO A 179 10.37 13.78 4.40
N GLU A 180 9.33 13.27 5.05
CA GLU A 180 9.08 11.84 5.15
C GLU A 180 7.84 11.41 4.38
N PHE A 181 6.78 12.22 4.42
CA PHE A 181 5.53 11.92 3.74
C PHE A 181 5.02 13.08 2.91
N LEU A 182 4.48 12.73 1.75
CA LEU A 182 3.65 13.61 0.94
C LEU A 182 2.26 12.98 0.84
N LEU A 183 1.27 13.57 1.50
CA LEU A 183 -0.11 13.10 1.53
C LEU A 183 -0.96 13.97 0.61
N LEU A 184 -1.75 13.34 -0.25
CA LEU A 184 -2.58 13.98 -1.27
C LEU A 184 -3.95 13.33 -1.27
N THR A 185 -5.01 14.08 -1.53
CA THR A 185 -6.31 13.47 -1.83
C THR A 185 -6.47 13.22 -3.33
N ASP A 186 -7.24 12.21 -3.70
CA ASP A 186 -7.61 11.94 -5.08
C ASP A 186 -8.38 13.11 -5.73
N SER A 187 -9.24 13.79 -4.97
CA SER A 187 -9.94 15.00 -5.39
C SER A 187 -8.98 16.15 -5.67
N TYR A 188 -7.96 16.35 -4.83
CA TYR A 188 -6.93 17.37 -5.05
C TYR A 188 -6.13 17.08 -6.33
N LEU A 189 -5.71 15.82 -6.53
CA LEU A 189 -5.05 15.39 -7.78
C LEU A 189 -5.91 15.63 -9.03
N ALA A 190 -7.22 15.39 -8.93
CA ALA A 190 -8.15 15.57 -10.04
C ALA A 190 -8.41 17.05 -10.35
N ALA A 191 -8.59 17.88 -9.32
CA ALA A 191 -9.02 19.27 -9.40
C ALA A 191 -7.86 20.29 -9.47
N CYS A 192 -6.62 19.89 -9.16
CA CYS A 192 -5.48 20.80 -9.17
C CYS A 192 -5.29 21.42 -10.56
N ARG A 193 -5.26 22.75 -10.64
CA ARG A 193 -5.01 23.50 -11.88
C ARG A 193 -3.58 23.29 -12.40
N GLN A 194 -2.63 23.00 -11.52
CA GLN A 194 -1.20 22.87 -11.83
C GLN A 194 -0.75 21.39 -11.87
N LYS A 195 -1.46 20.55 -12.64
CA LYS A 195 -1.21 19.08 -12.69
C LYS A 195 0.24 18.72 -13.01
N ASN A 196 0.84 19.40 -13.98
CA ASN A 196 2.23 19.13 -14.40
C ASN A 196 3.23 19.38 -13.25
N ARG A 197 3.00 20.46 -12.50
CA ARG A 197 3.83 20.82 -11.35
C ARG A 197 3.68 19.78 -10.24
N LEU A 198 2.45 19.34 -9.95
CA LEU A 198 2.18 18.31 -8.95
C LEU A 198 2.77 16.94 -9.31
N HIS A 199 2.62 16.50 -10.57
CA HIS A 199 3.23 15.25 -11.04
C HIS A 199 4.76 15.30 -10.95
N ARG A 200 5.37 16.44 -11.29
CA ARG A 200 6.82 16.63 -11.14
C ARG A 200 7.24 16.56 -9.68
N LEU A 201 6.50 17.20 -8.77
CA LEU A 201 6.75 17.12 -7.33
C LEU A 201 6.69 15.67 -6.83
N MET A 202 5.65 14.91 -7.20
CA MET A 202 5.52 13.50 -6.83
C MET A 202 6.69 12.66 -7.36
N GLN A 203 7.12 12.90 -8.60
CA GLN A 203 8.26 12.19 -9.18
C GLN A 203 9.57 12.50 -8.44
N ILE A 204 9.79 13.78 -8.08
CA ILE A 204 10.96 14.19 -7.29
C ILE A 204 10.90 13.57 -5.90
N ALA A 205 9.73 13.59 -5.26
CA ALA A 205 9.50 12.98 -3.96
C ALA A 205 9.85 11.47 -3.99
N GLN A 206 9.39 10.76 -5.01
CA GLN A 206 9.70 9.35 -5.22
C GLN A 206 11.21 9.12 -5.42
N ASN A 207 11.88 9.93 -6.24
CA ASN A 207 13.33 9.86 -6.45
C ASN A 207 14.12 10.09 -5.15
N ARG A 208 13.63 10.99 -4.29
CA ARG A 208 14.20 11.29 -2.97
C ARG A 208 13.77 10.31 -1.87
N LYS A 209 13.08 9.22 -2.21
CA LYS A 209 12.57 8.19 -1.29
C LYS A 209 11.56 8.71 -0.25
N ILE A 210 10.88 9.81 -0.56
CA ILE A 210 9.79 10.37 0.26
C ILE A 210 8.51 9.56 -0.02
N LYS A 211 7.80 9.18 1.04
CA LYS A 211 6.61 8.33 0.93
C LYS A 211 5.42 9.17 0.47
N THR A 212 5.09 9.07 -0.81
CA THR A 212 3.91 9.73 -1.37
C THR A 212 2.68 8.84 -1.19
N ARG A 213 1.57 9.38 -0.70
CA ARG A 213 0.29 8.67 -0.54
C ARG A 213 -0.86 9.46 -1.14
N VAL A 214 -1.71 8.74 -1.87
CA VAL A 214 -2.97 9.27 -2.38
C VAL A 214 -4.12 8.65 -1.60
N ILE A 215 -4.96 9.50 -1.03
CA ILE A 215 -6.01 9.11 -0.09
C ILE A 215 -7.36 9.45 -0.72
N ASN A 216 -8.33 8.56 -0.56
CA ASN A 216 -9.69 8.82 -1.02
C ASN A 216 -10.27 10.00 -0.22
N SER A 217 -10.66 11.06 -0.92
CA SER A 217 -11.26 12.27 -0.36
C SER A 217 -12.55 12.03 0.44
N GLU A 218 -13.29 10.97 0.12
CA GLU A 218 -14.52 10.57 0.84
C GLU A 218 -14.24 9.83 2.15
N SER A 219 -12.99 9.39 2.38
CA SER A 219 -12.62 8.74 3.65
C SER A 219 -12.50 9.77 4.79
N PRO A 220 -12.69 9.38 6.06
CA PRO A 220 -12.44 10.25 7.21
C PRO A 220 -11.06 10.95 7.19
N ALA A 221 -9.99 10.23 6.82
CA ALA A 221 -8.65 10.82 6.64
C ALA A 221 -8.61 11.81 5.47
N GLY A 222 -9.30 11.49 4.37
CA GLY A 222 -9.47 12.37 3.22
C GLY A 222 -10.17 13.67 3.58
N VAL A 223 -11.29 13.60 4.30
CA VAL A 223 -12.02 14.78 4.79
C VAL A 223 -11.12 15.63 5.69
N ARG A 224 -10.37 15.00 6.59
CA ARG A 224 -9.41 15.72 7.45
C ARG A 224 -8.29 16.38 6.65
N LEU A 225 -7.73 15.70 5.65
CA LEU A 225 -6.73 16.27 4.74
C LEU A 225 -7.29 17.41 3.89
N MET A 226 -8.54 17.31 3.45
CA MET A 226 -9.22 18.38 2.72
C MET A 226 -9.40 19.63 3.59
N GLN A 227 -9.72 19.49 4.88
CA GLN A 227 -9.74 20.60 5.84
C GLN A 227 -8.37 21.28 5.96
N LEU A 228 -7.28 20.54 5.70
CA LEU A 228 -5.91 21.02 5.71
C LEU A 228 -5.40 21.49 4.34
N GLY A 229 -6.27 21.62 3.34
CA GLY A 229 -5.91 22.12 1.99
C GLY A 229 -5.75 21.04 0.92
N GLY A 230 -5.97 19.76 1.23
CA GLY A 230 -5.97 18.64 0.27
C GLY A 230 -4.58 18.11 -0.12
N ILE A 231 -3.51 18.79 0.31
CA ILE A 231 -2.11 18.36 0.22
C ILE A 231 -1.43 18.65 1.55
N VAL A 232 -0.70 17.67 2.08
CA VAL A 232 0.07 17.84 3.31
C VAL A 232 1.43 17.18 3.16
N CYS A 233 2.50 17.91 3.46
CA CYS A 233 3.85 17.36 3.58
C CYS A 233 4.23 17.27 5.06
N LEU A 234 4.64 16.08 5.49
CA LEU A 234 5.13 15.84 6.84
C LEU A 234 6.65 15.73 6.80
N ALA A 235 7.30 16.50 7.67
CA ALA A 235 8.76 16.49 7.81
C ALA A 235 9.14 16.14 9.25
N ASN A 236 10.17 15.32 9.40
CA ASN A 236 10.75 15.06 10.71
C ASN A 236 11.89 16.05 10.98
N SER A 237 12.18 16.32 12.25
CA SER A 237 13.43 17.01 12.61
C SER A 237 14.60 16.07 12.32
N ALA A 238 15.64 16.56 11.65
CA ALA A 238 16.90 15.84 11.44
C ALA A 238 17.55 15.47 12.78
#